data_AF-A0A373CLV8-F1
#
_entry.id   AF-A0A373CLV8-F1
#
_cell.length_a   1.000
_cell.length_b   1.000
_cell.length_c   1.000
_cell.angle_alpha   90.00
_cell.angle_beta   90.00
_cell.angle_gamma   90.00
#
_symmetry.space_group_name_H-M   'P 1'
#
loop_
_entity.id
_entity.type
_entity.pdbx_description
1 polymer ?
#
loop_
_entity_poly.entity_id
_entity_poly.type
_entity_poly.pdbx_seq_one_letter_code
_entity_poly.pdbx_strand_id
1 'polypeptide(L)'
;MSDQEIAEKMVEIVDEFQRQTGMPDEVADNVVRHCFRKMELIDAPAEYILLLLPDELKNACFRSWINKRTMELVKKKEAVANVQLV
;
A
#
# COMPACT_ATOMS: atom_id res chain seq x y z
N MET A 1 7.33 -1.95 -24.91
CA MET A 1 7.56 -3.17 -24.11
C MET A 1 6.40 -4.11 -24.40
N SER A 2 6.65 -5.42 -24.41
CA SER A 2 5.58 -6.41 -24.46
C SER A 2 4.84 -6.50 -23.13
N ASP A 3 3.60 -6.98 -23.15
CA ASP A 3 2.80 -7.19 -21.94
C ASP A 3 3.50 -8.14 -20.95
N GLN A 4 4.24 -9.12 -21.47
CA GLN A 4 5.04 -10.05 -20.67
C GLN A 4 6.16 -9.33 -19.91
N GLU A 5 6.92 -8.46 -20.58
CA GLU A 5 7.99 -7.68 -19.92
C GLU A 5 7.42 -6.70 -18.88
N ILE A 6 6.20 -6.19 -19.09
CA ILE A 6 5.52 -5.35 -18.09
C ILE A 6 5.14 -6.19 -16.88
N ALA A 7 4.53 -7.36 -17.08
CA ALA A 7 4.12 -8.25 -16.00
C ALA A 7 5.32 -8.72 -15.15
N GLU A 8 6.44 -9.07 -15.79
CA GLU A 8 7.68 -9.46 -15.09
C GLU A 8 8.20 -8.33 -14.19
N LYS A 9 8.26 -7.09 -14.71
CA LYS A 9 8.67 -5.93 -13.89
C LYS A 9 7.70 -5.62 -12.77
N MET A 10 6.39 -5.83 -12.97
CA MET A 10 5.42 -5.67 -11.89
C MET A 10 5.68 -6.65 -10.74
N VAL A 11 5.96 -7.91 -11.05
CA VAL A 11 6.31 -8.93 -10.05
C VAL A 11 7.59 -8.52 -9.32
N GLU A 12 8.64 -8.10 -10.04
CA GLU A 12 9.89 -7.62 -9.42
C GLU A 12 9.66 -6.45 -8.46
N ILE A 13 8.83 -5.47 -8.84
CA ILE A 13 8.48 -4.32 -7.99
C ILE A 13 7.78 -4.77 -6.71
N VAL A 14 6.80 -5.66 -6.83
CA VAL A 14 6.01 -6.15 -5.68
C VAL A 14 6.89 -6.99 -4.76
N ASP A 15 7.63 -7.96 -5.29
CA ASP A 15 8.50 -8.86 -4.53
C ASP A 15 9.57 -8.08 -3.76
N GLU A 16 10.24 -7.12 -4.42
CA GLU A 16 11.24 -6.28 -3.78
C GLU A 16 10.62 -5.46 -2.64
N PHE A 17 9.45 -4.87 -2.86
CA PHE A 17 8.78 -4.06 -1.85
C PHE A 17 8.29 -4.91 -0.66
N GLN A 18 7.72 -6.09 -0.92
CA GLN A 18 7.30 -7.02 0.13
C GLN A 18 8.49 -7.50 0.95
N ARG A 19 9.63 -7.81 0.32
CA ARG A 19 10.86 -8.19 1.03
C ARG A 19 11.37 -7.08 1.95
N GLN A 20 11.27 -5.81 1.54
CA GLN A 20 11.73 -4.67 2.34
C GLN A 20 10.78 -4.31 3.50
N THR A 21 9.47 -4.51 3.32
CA THR A 21 8.46 -3.98 4.24
C THR A 21 7.72 -5.05 5.04
N GLY A 22 7.79 -6.31 4.63
CA GLY A 22 6.95 -7.39 5.15
C GLY A 22 5.47 -7.23 4.80
N MET A 23 5.14 -6.48 3.74
CA MET A 23 3.77 -6.30 3.27
C MET A 23 3.13 -7.66 2.92
N PRO A 24 1.95 -8.01 3.49
CA PRO A 24 1.28 -9.26 3.17
C PRO A 24 0.76 -9.31 1.72
N ASP A 25 0.73 -10.50 1.14
CA ASP A 25 0.29 -10.74 -0.25
C ASP A 25 -1.10 -10.16 -0.51
N GLU A 26 -2.06 -10.38 0.39
CA GLU A 26 -3.43 -9.84 0.26
C GLU A 26 -3.44 -8.32 0.13
N VAL A 27 -2.53 -7.62 0.81
CA VAL A 27 -2.42 -6.16 0.73
C VAL A 27 -1.82 -5.75 -0.62
N ALA A 28 -0.75 -6.44 -1.06
CA ALA A 28 -0.13 -6.19 -2.35
C ALA A 28 -1.12 -6.42 -3.52
N ASP A 29 -1.86 -7.54 -3.51
CA ASP A 29 -2.89 -7.87 -4.49
C ASP A 29 -3.97 -6.79 -4.59
N ASN A 30 -4.42 -6.28 -3.43
CA ASN A 30 -5.39 -5.20 -3.38
C ASN A 30 -4.84 -3.89 -3.96
N VAL A 31 -3.56 -3.59 -3.71
CA VAL A 31 -2.89 -2.42 -4.28
C VAL A 31 -2.79 -2.54 -5.80
N VAL A 32 -2.35 -3.70 -6.31
CA VAL A 32 -2.26 -3.96 -7.76
C VAL A 32 -3.63 -3.81 -8.43
N ARG A 33 -4.68 -4.42 -7.85
CA ARG A 33 -6.07 -4.27 -8.35
C ARG A 33 -6.51 -2.81 -8.35
N HIS A 34 -6.13 -2.04 -7.33
CA HIS A 34 -6.47 -0.62 -7.25
C HIS A 34 -5.74 0.21 -8.32
N CYS A 35 -4.50 -0.12 -8.63
CA CYS A 35 -3.74 0.51 -9.71
C CYS A 35 -4.43 0.31 -11.07
N PHE A 36 -4.83 -0.92 -11.40
CA PHE A 36 -5.54 -1.20 -12.65
C PHE A 36 -6.86 -0.42 -12.75
N ARG A 37 -7.65 -0.36 -11.68
CA ARG A 37 -8.87 0.47 -11.65
C ARG A 37 -8.60 1.95 -11.88
N LYS A 38 -7.51 2.48 -11.30
CA LYS A 38 -7.09 3.88 -11.51
C LYS A 38 -6.71 4.13 -12.97
N MET A 39 -6.01 3.19 -13.59
CA MET A 39 -5.60 3.27 -14.99
C MET A 39 -6.80 3.24 -15.94
N GLU A 40 -7.77 2.35 -15.70
CA GLU A 40 -9.02 2.28 -16.48
C GLU A 40 -9.79 3.61 -16.47
N LEU A 41 -9.82 4.33 -15.34
CA LEU A 41 -10.53 5.60 -15.22
C LEU A 41 -9.94 6.73 -16.07
N ILE A 42 -8.66 6.65 -16.43
CA ILE A 42 -7.95 7.69 -17.18
C ILE A 42 -7.49 7.20 -18.56
N ASP A 43 -7.91 6.00 -18.97
CA ASP A 43 -7.48 5.33 -20.20
C ASP A 43 -5.94 5.31 -20.35
N ALA A 44 -5.24 5.00 -19.26
CA ALA A 44 -3.78 4.99 -19.24
C ALA A 44 -3.21 3.79 -20.02
N PRO A 45 -2.07 3.98 -20.70
CA PRO A 45 -1.39 2.87 -21.39
C PRO A 45 -0.82 1.87 -20.37
N ALA A 46 -0.65 0.61 -20.77
CA ALA A 46 -0.26 -0.49 -19.89
C ALA A 46 1.05 -0.21 -19.13
N GLU A 47 2.04 0.40 -19.77
CA GLU A 47 3.33 0.75 -19.16
C GLU A 47 3.22 1.74 -17.99
N TYR A 48 2.11 2.47 -17.87
CA TYR A 48 1.90 3.41 -16.77
C TYR A 48 1.88 2.73 -15.41
N ILE A 49 1.53 1.43 -15.36
CA ILE A 49 1.56 0.65 -14.11
C ILE A 49 2.95 0.65 -13.46
N LEU A 50 4.01 0.70 -14.27
CA LEU A 50 5.40 0.67 -13.79
C LEU A 50 5.79 1.98 -13.06
N LEU A 51 5.07 3.07 -13.32
CA LEU A 51 5.20 4.33 -12.59
C LEU A 51 4.26 4.38 -11.39
N LEU A 52 3.02 3.92 -11.56
CA LEU A 52 1.98 4.01 -10.54
C LEU A 52 2.19 3.03 -9.36
N LEU A 53 2.53 1.78 -9.66
CA LEU A 53 2.56 0.71 -8.68
C LEU A 53 3.54 0.95 -7.51
N PRO A 54 4.80 1.40 -7.73
CA PRO A 54 5.72 1.67 -6.63
C PRO A 54 5.19 2.73 -5.64
N ASP A 55 4.49 3.74 -6.14
CA ASP A 55 3.96 4.82 -5.31
C ASP A 55 2.72 4.40 -4.55
N GLU A 56 1.84 3.59 -5.16
CA GLU A 56 0.68 3.03 -4.48
C GLU A 56 1.07 2.03 -3.38
N LEU A 57 2.12 1.23 -3.59
CA LEU A 57 2.69 0.35 -2.55
C LEU A 57 3.20 1.15 -1.34
N LYS A 58 3.99 2.22 -1.58
CA LYS A 58 4.43 3.14 -0.52
C LYS A 58 3.24 3.77 0.19
N ASN A 59 2.25 4.25 -0.55
CA ASN A 59 1.06 4.89 0.00
C ASN A 59 0.26 3.93 0.90
N ALA A 60 0.09 2.67 0.51
CA ALA A 60 -0.55 1.66 1.33
C ALA A 60 0.21 1.42 2.64
N CYS A 61 1.54 1.30 2.56
CA CYS A 61 2.40 1.15 3.73
C CYS A 61 2.31 2.35 4.68
N PHE A 62 2.37 3.58 4.15
CA PHE A 62 2.22 4.80 4.94
C PHE A 62 0.86 4.90 5.63
N ARG A 63 -0.23 4.59 4.91
CA ARG A 63 -1.59 4.59 5.50
C ARG A 63 -1.69 3.59 6.64
N SER A 64 -1.15 2.39 6.47
CA SER A 64 -1.11 1.37 7.53
C SER A 64 -0.35 1.87 8.77
N TRP A 65 0.83 2.48 8.56
CA TRP A 65 1.63 3.03 9.66
C TRP A 65 0.93 4.16 10.41
N ILE A 66 0.34 5.12 9.70
CA ILE A 66 -0.42 6.22 10.32
C ILE A 66 -1.63 5.69 11.09
N ASN A 67 -2.38 4.73 10.53
CA ASN A 67 -3.53 4.13 11.21
C ASN A 67 -3.09 3.43 12.51
N LYS A 68 -2.02 2.64 12.46
CA LYS A 68 -1.47 1.96 13.64
C LYS A 68 -1.02 2.98 14.70
N ARG A 69 -0.29 4.01 14.29
CA ARG A 69 0.18 5.07 15.19
C ARG A 69 -0.99 5.83 15.84
N THR A 70 -2.03 6.13 15.07
CA THR A 70 -3.23 6.80 15.56
C THR A 70 -3.93 5.95 16.61
N MET A 71 -4.09 4.64 16.37
CA MET A 71 -4.68 3.72 17.33
C MET A 71 -3.87 3.61 18.64
N GLU A 72 -2.54 3.61 18.57
CA GLU A 72 -1.68 3.65 19.76
C GLU A 72 -1.90 4.93 20.59
N LEU A 73 -2.02 6.08 19.92
CA LEU A 73 -2.25 7.37 20.59
C LEU A 73 -3.63 7.43 21.24
N VAL A 74 -4.67 6.93 20.57
CA VAL A 74 -6.03 6.83 21.12
C VAL A 74 -6.03 5.98 22.39
N LYS A 75 -5.43 4.78 22.35
CA LYS A 75 -5.33 3.89 23.52
C LYS A 75 -4.62 4.56 24.70
N LYS A 76 -3.54 5.32 24.45
CA LYS A 76 -2.84 6.07 25.50
C LYS A 76 -3.71 7.16 26.10
N LYS A 77 -4.47 7.89 25.28
CA LYS A 77 -5.39 8.94 25.74
C LYS A 77 -6.50 8.36 26.61
N GLU A 78 -7.11 7.26 26.19
CA GLU A 78 -8.15 6.55 26.95
C GLU A 78 -7.61 6.03 28.29
N ALA A 79 -6.39 5.48 28.31
CA ALA A 79 -5.75 5.04 29.54
C ALA A 79 -5.52 6.19 30.53
N VAL A 80 -5.09 7.37 30.07
CA VAL A 80 -4.91 8.55 30.93
C VAL A 80 -6.24 9.09 31.45
N ALA A 81 -7.29 9.12 30.61
CA ALA A 81 -8.62 9.55 31.02
C ALA A 81 -9.21 8.64 32.12
N ASN A 82 -8.99 7.33 32.03
CA ASN A 82 -9.45 6.37 33.02
C ASN A 82 -8.72 6.48 34.37
N VAL A 83 -7.46 6.95 34.41
CA VAL A 83 -6.71 7.17 35.66
C VAL A 83 -7.13 8.47 36.36
N GLN A 84 -7.63 9.47 35.63
CA GLN A 84 -8.09 10.75 36.20
C GLN A 84 -9.53 10.71 36.75
N LEU A 85 -10.26 9.62 36.50
CA LEU A 85 -11.64 9.41 36.96
C LEU A 85 -11.75 8.46 38.17
N VAL A 86 -10.60 8.04 38.76
CA VAL A 86 -10.51 7.18 39.94
C VAL A 86 -9.90 7.94 41.11
#